data_AF-A0A1G1H6Q2-F1
#
_entry.id   AF-A0A1G1H6Q2-F1
#
_cell.length_a   1.000
_cell.length_b   1.000
_cell.length_c   1.000
_cell.angle_alpha   90.00
_cell.angle_beta   90.00
_cell.angle_gamma   90.00
#
_symmetry.space_group_name_H-M   'P 1'
#
loop_
_entity.id
_entity.type
_entity.pdbx_description
1 polymer ?
#
loop_
_entity_poly.entity_id
_entity_poly.type
_entity_poly.pdbx_seq_one_letter_code
_entity_poly.pdbx_strand_id
1 'polypeptide(L)'
;MVHAKKRKELLHDIRITGRHPYISVEMEPNQIWLYISEDTPESRGLFEKIKAVLLRWRRRFTWLLHNSFLNGIASTLTMVGAVLGFRVQSRFLSVLIIALSLVCIFWAVYGFQDRTKRYTVIVSKHRIETPGFVKRNRDSILLAIISALIGALLTYFLK
;
A
#
# COMPACT_ATOMS: atom_id res chain seq x y z
N MET A 1 13.56 -31.42 -19.80
CA MET A 1 14.10 -30.26 -19.07
C MET A 1 13.05 -29.79 -18.07
N VAL A 2 13.29 -30.02 -16.78
CA VAL A 2 12.34 -29.77 -15.69
C VAL A 2 12.35 -28.28 -15.37
N HIS A 3 11.26 -27.56 -15.63
CA HIS A 3 11.03 -26.22 -15.10
C HIS A 3 10.83 -26.32 -13.58
N ALA A 4 11.93 -26.35 -12.84
CA ALA A 4 11.92 -26.20 -11.40
C ALA A 4 11.32 -24.82 -11.09
N LYS A 5 10.11 -24.83 -10.54
CA LYS A 5 9.42 -23.67 -9.96
C LYS A 5 10.26 -23.16 -8.80
N LYS A 6 11.26 -22.33 -9.08
CA LYS A 6 12.08 -21.64 -8.09
C LYS A 6 11.11 -20.88 -7.18
N ARG A 7 11.04 -21.25 -5.91
CA ARG A 7 10.29 -20.48 -4.91
C ARG A 7 10.80 -19.05 -5.02
N LYS A 8 9.93 -18.10 -5.32
CA LYS A 8 10.28 -16.68 -5.28
C LYS A 8 10.74 -16.39 -3.86
N GLU A 9 12.04 -16.24 -3.67
CA GLU A 9 12.60 -15.81 -2.40
C GLU A 9 12.03 -14.42 -2.12
N LEU A 10 11.17 -14.36 -1.11
CA LEU A 10 10.58 -13.11 -0.66
C LEU A 10 11.67 -12.39 0.12
N LEU A 11 12.20 -11.32 -0.46
CA LEU A 11 13.10 -10.43 0.24
C LEU A 11 12.25 -9.53 1.16
N HIS A 12 12.70 -9.36 2.39
CA HIS A 12 12.00 -8.60 3.43
C HIS A 12 12.78 -7.35 3.85
N ASP A 13 14.04 -7.29 3.47
CA ASP A 13 14.99 -6.24 3.74
C ASP A 13 15.72 -5.87 2.45
N ILE A 14 15.61 -4.61 2.03
CA ILE A 14 16.42 -4.07 0.93
C ILE A 14 16.90 -2.69 1.30
N ARG A 15 18.18 -2.45 1.07
CA ARG A 15 18.81 -1.14 1.16
C ARG A 15 19.26 -0.69 -0.22
N ILE A 16 18.75 0.44 -0.68
CA ILE A 16 19.15 1.09 -1.93
C ILE A 16 19.82 2.40 -1.55
N THR A 17 21.07 2.58 -1.98
CA THR A 17 21.82 3.83 -1.75
C THR A 17 22.22 4.45 -3.07
N GLY A 18 22.06 5.76 -3.18
CA GLY A 18 22.58 6.62 -4.25
C GLY A 18 23.62 7.57 -3.68
N ARG A 19 24.65 7.92 -4.46
CA ARG A 19 25.74 8.77 -3.99
C ARG A 19 25.56 10.25 -4.31
N HIS A 20 25.02 10.60 -5.47
CA HIS A 20 24.86 12.00 -5.90
C HIS A 20 23.49 12.23 -6.57
N PRO A 21 22.54 12.94 -5.94
CA PRO A 21 22.52 13.33 -4.53
C PRO A 21 22.50 12.10 -3.61
N TYR A 22 23.05 12.20 -2.38
CA TYR A 22 23.06 11.05 -1.48
C TYR A 22 21.67 10.78 -0.91
N ILE A 23 21.12 9.63 -1.27
CA ILE A 23 19.80 9.13 -0.85
C ILE A 23 19.95 7.68 -0.38
N SER A 24 19.32 7.36 0.75
CA SER A 24 19.17 5.98 1.23
C SER A 24 17.70 5.62 1.32
N VAL A 25 17.32 4.49 0.74
CA VAL A 25 16.01 3.86 0.90
C VAL A 25 16.22 2.54 1.61
N GLU A 26 15.74 2.43 2.83
CA GLU A 26 15.83 1.23 3.65
C GLU A 26 14.42 0.68 3.84
N MET A 27 14.16 -0.47 3.21
CA MET A 27 12.91 -1.19 3.33
C MET A 27 13.11 -2.28 4.37
N GLU A 28 12.41 -2.16 5.48
CA GLU A 28 12.36 -3.17 6.53
C GLU A 28 11.01 -3.90 6.49
N PRO A 29 10.87 -5.04 7.22
CA PRO A 29 9.62 -5.78 7.28
C PRO A 29 8.44 -4.94 7.77
N ASN A 30 8.67 -3.91 8.59
CA ASN A 30 7.61 -3.13 9.25
C ASN A 30 7.59 -1.65 8.88
N GLN A 31 8.61 -1.15 8.20
CA GLN A 31 8.76 0.28 7.91
C GLN A 31 9.62 0.50 6.67
N ILE A 32 9.49 1.68 6.07
CA ILE A 32 10.34 2.12 4.97
C ILE A 32 10.93 3.47 5.37
N TRP A 33 12.25 3.52 5.47
CA TRP A 33 13.01 4.75 5.71
C TRP A 33 13.48 5.32 4.39
N LEU A 34 13.28 6.63 4.23
CA LEU A 34 13.77 7.40 3.10
C LEU A 34 14.59 8.56 3.65
N TYR A 35 15.90 8.50 3.46
CA TYR A 35 16.85 9.49 3.95
C TYR A 35 17.48 10.25 2.78
N ILE A 36 17.66 11.56 2.97
CA ILE A 36 18.39 12.44 2.06
C ILE A 36 19.37 13.26 2.88
N SER A 37 20.59 13.37 2.39
CA SER A 37 21.67 14.14 3.03
C SER A 37 21.48 15.66 2.91
N GLU A 38 21.21 16.14 1.71
CA GLU A 38 21.18 17.57 1.37
C GLU A 38 19.82 17.97 0.83
N ASP A 39 19.38 19.18 1.18
CA ASP A 39 18.08 19.73 0.77
C ASP A 39 18.21 20.62 -0.47
N THR A 40 18.64 20.03 -1.58
CA THR A 40 18.74 20.69 -2.89
C THR A 40 17.46 20.50 -3.71
N PRO A 41 17.16 21.37 -4.69
CA PRO A 41 16.02 21.19 -5.57
C PRO A 41 16.00 19.83 -6.28
N GLU A 42 17.18 19.33 -6.69
CA GLU A 42 17.34 18.02 -7.31
C GLU A 42 17.03 16.87 -6.35
N SER A 43 17.53 16.94 -5.11
CA SER A 43 17.30 15.92 -4.10
C SER A 43 15.83 15.90 -3.66
N ARG A 44 15.18 17.06 -3.50
CA ARG A 44 13.72 17.17 -3.27
C ARG A 44 12.91 16.56 -4.40
N GLY A 45 13.28 16.83 -5.65
CA GLY A 45 12.62 16.25 -6.81
C GLY A 45 12.72 14.73 -6.85
N LEU A 46 13.89 14.19 -6.48
CA LEU A 46 14.11 12.75 -6.38
C LEU A 46 13.35 12.14 -5.19
N PHE A 47 13.33 12.82 -4.04
CA PHE A 47 12.54 12.43 -2.86
C PHE A 47 11.08 12.24 -3.20
N GLU A 48 10.46 13.25 -3.80
CA GLU A 48 9.03 13.23 -4.10
C GLU A 48 8.70 12.16 -5.15
N LYS A 49 9.59 11.90 -6.11
CA LYS A 49 9.42 10.77 -7.05
C LYS A 49 9.46 9.42 -6.34
N ILE A 50 10.45 9.19 -5.48
CA ILE A 50 10.57 7.94 -4.72
C ILE A 50 9.37 7.76 -3.79
N LYS A 51 9.02 8.81 -3.04
CA LYS A 51 7.86 8.86 -2.15
C LYS A 51 6.56 8.59 -2.91
N ALA A 52 6.37 9.18 -4.08
CA ALA A 52 5.19 8.92 -4.91
C ALA A 52 5.09 7.46 -5.36
N VAL A 53 6.23 6.83 -5.70
CA VAL A 53 6.28 5.39 -5.99
C VAL A 53 5.91 4.58 -4.75
N LEU A 54 6.55 4.84 -3.61
CA LEU A 54 6.29 4.13 -2.35
C LEU A 54 4.82 4.24 -1.91
N LEU A 55 4.25 5.45 -1.98
CA LEU A 55 2.85 5.71 -1.62
C LEU A 55 1.87 5.05 -2.58
N ARG A 56 2.19 4.92 -3.87
CA ARG A 56 1.34 4.22 -4.84
C ARG A 56 1.11 2.77 -4.46
N TRP A 57 2.12 2.12 -3.89
CA TRP A 57 2.06 0.71 -3.48
C TRP A 57 1.56 0.53 -2.03
N ARG A 58 1.30 1.63 -1.30
CA ARG A 58 0.75 1.57 0.06
C ARG A 58 -0.70 1.07 0.02
N ARG A 59 -1.01 0.08 0.88
CA ARG A 59 -2.38 -0.44 1.04
C ARG A 59 -3.30 0.65 1.60
N ARG A 60 -4.33 1.05 0.85
CA ARG A 60 -5.22 2.18 1.17
C ARG A 60 -5.94 2.07 2.53
N PHE A 61 -6.28 0.86 2.98
CA PHE A 61 -7.08 0.64 4.19
C PHE A 61 -6.27 0.33 5.46
N THR A 62 -4.94 0.22 5.36
CA THR A 62 -4.09 -0.03 6.53
C THR A 62 -4.17 1.11 7.54
N TRP A 63 -4.48 2.34 7.12
CA TRP A 63 -4.62 3.45 8.05
C TRP A 63 -5.77 3.25 9.06
N LEU A 64 -6.91 2.68 8.65
CA LEU A 64 -8.05 2.38 9.54
C LEU A 64 -7.68 1.33 10.60
N LEU A 65 -6.97 0.27 10.20
CA LEU A 65 -6.51 -0.80 11.09
C LEU A 65 -5.42 -0.33 12.07
N HIS A 66 -4.61 0.65 11.67
CA HIS A 66 -3.51 1.16 12.48
C HIS A 66 -3.85 2.36 13.34
N ASN A 67 -5.03 2.98 13.15
CA ASN A 67 -5.43 4.13 13.94
C ASN A 67 -5.66 3.75 15.41
N SER A 68 -4.84 4.30 16.31
CA SER A 68 -4.91 4.05 17.75
C SER A 68 -6.27 4.43 18.34
N PHE A 69 -6.91 5.48 17.81
CA PHE A 69 -8.23 5.92 18.27
C PHE A 69 -9.31 4.88 18.00
N LEU A 70 -9.36 4.35 16.77
CA LEU A 70 -10.34 3.34 16.37
C LEU A 70 -10.14 2.02 17.11
N ASN A 71 -8.88 1.61 17.32
CA ASN A 71 -8.59 0.43 18.14
C ASN A 71 -8.96 0.63 19.62
N GLY A 72 -8.79 1.83 20.16
CA GLY A 72 -9.25 2.18 21.50
C GLY A 72 -10.77 2.07 21.63
N ILE A 73 -11.52 2.59 20.67
CA ILE A 73 -12.99 2.47 20.62
C ILE A 73 -13.42 1.00 20.53
N ALA A 74 -12.84 0.23 19.61
CA ALA A 74 -13.16 -1.18 19.43
C ALA A 74 -12.90 -1.98 20.72
N SER A 75 -11.78 -1.73 21.40
CA SER A 75 -11.43 -2.40 22.66
C SER A 75 -12.41 -2.02 23.79
N THR A 76 -12.75 -0.75 23.89
CA THR A 76 -13.72 -0.25 24.90
C THR A 76 -15.11 -0.83 24.67
N LEU A 77 -15.58 -0.84 23.42
CA LEU A 77 -16.87 -1.44 23.05
C LEU A 77 -16.91 -2.94 23.33
N THR A 78 -15.79 -3.65 23.11
CA THR A 78 -15.70 -5.08 23.44
C THR A 78 -15.83 -5.31 24.94
N MET A 79 -15.14 -4.50 25.76
CA MET A 79 -15.18 -4.63 27.21
C MET A 79 -16.57 -4.29 27.78
N VAL A 80 -17.16 -3.18 27.33
CA VAL A 80 -18.50 -2.76 27.73
C VAL A 80 -19.56 -3.74 27.25
N GLY A 81 -19.43 -4.22 26.00
CA GLY A 81 -20.32 -5.21 25.41
C GLY A 81 -20.30 -6.53 26.16
N ALA A 82 -19.12 -7.03 26.56
CA ALA A 82 -19.01 -8.22 27.39
C ALA A 82 -19.76 -8.05 28.72
N VAL A 83 -19.54 -6.95 29.44
CA VAL A 83 -20.18 -6.71 30.76
C VAL A 83 -21.69 -6.54 30.64
N LEU A 84 -22.17 -5.78 29.65
CA LEU A 84 -23.59 -5.54 29.45
C LEU A 84 -24.31 -6.77 28.90
N GLY A 85 -23.67 -7.55 28.04
CA GLY A 85 -24.23 -8.79 27.46
C GLY A 85 -24.67 -9.80 28.52
N PHE A 86 -23.95 -9.88 29.66
CA PHE A 86 -24.32 -10.75 30.79
C PHE A 86 -25.41 -10.18 31.70
N ARG A 87 -25.67 -8.86 31.66
CA ARG A 87 -26.68 -8.21 32.52
C ARG A 87 -28.03 -8.00 31.85
N VAL A 88 -28.10 -8.06 30.52
CA VAL A 88 -29.33 -7.78 29.78
C VAL A 88 -30.29 -8.96 29.83
N GLN A 89 -31.49 -8.74 30.37
CA GLN A 89 -32.53 -9.76 30.54
C GLN A 89 -33.19 -10.18 29.22
N SER A 90 -33.11 -9.32 28.19
CA SER A 90 -33.61 -9.64 26.84
C SER A 90 -32.62 -10.54 26.09
N ARG A 91 -33.08 -11.72 25.67
CA ARG A 91 -32.31 -12.68 24.87
C ARG A 91 -31.88 -12.10 23.52
N PHE A 92 -32.69 -11.25 22.90
CA PHE A 92 -32.37 -10.67 21.60
C PHE A 92 -31.22 -9.65 21.71
N LEU A 93 -31.29 -8.76 22.71
CA LEU A 93 -30.27 -7.74 22.93
C LEU A 93 -28.93 -8.34 23.37
N SER A 94 -28.95 -9.37 24.23
CA SER A 94 -27.73 -10.07 24.64
C SER A 94 -27.04 -10.73 23.44
N VAL A 95 -27.78 -11.42 22.55
CA VAL A 95 -27.22 -11.99 21.32
C VAL A 95 -26.61 -10.92 20.41
N LEU A 96 -27.29 -9.79 20.23
CA LEU A 96 -26.77 -8.67 19.42
C LEU A 96 -25.47 -8.09 19.99
N ILE A 97 -25.42 -7.88 21.31
CA ILE A 97 -24.24 -7.34 22.01
C ILE A 97 -23.06 -8.31 21.90
N ILE A 98 -23.31 -9.61 22.07
CA ILE A 98 -22.27 -10.65 21.91
C ILE A 98 -21.77 -10.67 20.46
N ALA A 99 -22.66 -10.61 19.47
CA ALA A 99 -22.29 -10.58 18.05
C ALA A 99 -21.41 -9.36 17.71
N LEU A 100 -21.78 -8.16 18.18
CA LEU A 100 -20.97 -6.94 18.02
C LEU A 100 -19.60 -7.07 18.69
N SER A 101 -19.55 -7.64 19.89
CA SER A 101 -18.29 -7.87 20.62
C SER A 101 -17.38 -8.82 19.85
N LEU A 102 -17.92 -9.89 19.26
CA LEU A 102 -17.16 -10.81 18.41
C LEU A 102 -16.59 -10.12 17.16
N VAL A 103 -17.35 -9.22 16.54
CA VAL A 103 -16.86 -8.42 15.40
C VAL A 103 -15.71 -7.51 15.83
N CYS A 104 -15.80 -6.86 16.98
CA CYS A 104 -14.73 -6.03 17.52
C CYS A 104 -13.47 -6.86 17.88
N ILE A 105 -13.64 -8.05 18.46
CA ILE A 105 -12.53 -8.99 18.72
C ILE A 105 -11.88 -9.41 17.42
N PHE A 106 -12.67 -9.78 16.42
CA PHE A 106 -12.16 -10.17 15.10
C PHE A 106 -11.36 -9.03 14.46
N TRP A 107 -11.88 -7.80 14.53
CA TRP A 107 -11.17 -6.61 14.08
C TRP A 107 -9.82 -6.42 14.78
N ALA A 108 -9.80 -6.53 16.12
CA ALA A 108 -8.60 -6.36 16.92
C ALA A 108 -7.54 -7.45 16.61
N VAL A 109 -7.97 -8.71 16.51
CA VAL A 109 -7.11 -9.84 16.16
C VAL A 109 -6.57 -9.68 14.74
N TYR A 110 -7.42 -9.30 13.78
CA TYR A 110 -6.99 -9.07 12.41
C TYR A 110 -6.01 -7.90 12.30
N GLY A 111 -6.28 -6.78 12.99
CA GLY A 111 -5.37 -5.64 13.05
C GLY A 111 -4.03 -5.98 13.70
N PHE A 112 -4.03 -6.77 14.78
CA PHE A 112 -2.80 -7.27 15.41
C PHE A 112 -2.04 -8.22 14.48
N GLN A 113 -2.76 -9.07 13.74
CA GLN A 113 -2.16 -9.99 12.80
C GLN A 113 -1.59 -9.26 11.57
N ASP A 114 -2.23 -8.20 11.06
CA ASP A 114 -1.70 -7.36 9.98
C ASP A 114 -0.45 -6.60 10.45
N ARG A 115 -0.45 -6.08 11.68
CA ARG A 115 0.74 -5.45 12.30
C ARG A 115 1.93 -6.40 12.43
N THR A 116 1.68 -7.66 12.71
CA THR A 116 2.72 -8.69 12.88
C THR A 116 3.11 -9.35 11.57
N LYS A 117 2.24 -9.33 10.54
CA LYS A 117 2.50 -9.87 9.20
C LYS A 117 3.03 -8.79 8.25
N ARG A 118 4.36 -8.63 8.27
CA ARG A 118 5.26 -8.18 7.18
C ARG A 118 4.62 -7.16 6.20
N TYR A 119 4.81 -5.87 6.50
CA TYR A 119 4.38 -4.73 5.68
C TYR A 119 5.04 -4.67 4.30
N THR A 120 6.23 -5.24 4.16
CA THR A 120 6.99 -5.20 2.90
C THR A 120 7.23 -6.60 2.36
N VAL A 121 6.66 -6.88 1.18
CA VAL A 121 6.96 -8.08 0.40
C VAL A 121 7.63 -7.63 -0.88
N ILE A 122 8.93 -7.90 -1.00
CA ILE A 122 9.68 -7.54 -2.18
C ILE A 122 9.70 -8.75 -3.11
N VAL A 123 8.97 -8.62 -4.20
CA VAL A 123 8.93 -9.63 -5.25
C VAL A 123 9.99 -9.29 -6.28
N SER A 124 11.11 -10.00 -6.23
CA SER A 124 12.09 -9.97 -7.31
C SER A 124 11.43 -10.49 -8.60
N LYS A 125 11.42 -9.66 -9.63
CA LYS A 125 10.97 -10.04 -10.97
C LYS A 125 12.14 -9.89 -11.93
N HIS A 126 12.31 -10.88 -12.80
CA HIS A 126 13.33 -10.80 -13.82
C HIS A 126 12.95 -9.74 -14.86
N ARG A 127 13.93 -9.01 -15.41
CA ARG A 127 13.68 -7.95 -16.42
C ARG A 127 12.91 -8.49 -17.63
N ILE A 128 13.16 -9.74 -18.01
CA ILE A 128 12.49 -10.42 -19.14
C ILE A 128 10.98 -10.64 -18.88
N GLU A 129 10.55 -10.68 -17.62
CA GLU A 129 9.14 -10.83 -17.23
C GLU A 129 8.37 -9.50 -17.21
N THR A 130 9.08 -8.36 -17.36
CA THR A 130 8.41 -7.05 -17.39
C THR A 130 7.79 -6.80 -18.76
N PRO A 131 6.53 -6.33 -18.84
CA PRO A 131 5.89 -6.03 -20.12
C PRO A 131 6.71 -4.98 -20.86
N GLY A 132 6.91 -5.17 -22.16
CA GLY A 132 7.66 -4.25 -23.01
C GLY A 132 7.09 -2.82 -23.00
N PHE A 133 7.91 -1.85 -23.39
CA PHE A 133 7.60 -0.41 -23.33
C PHE A 133 6.22 -0.07 -23.93
N VAL A 134 5.91 -0.63 -25.11
CA VAL A 134 4.65 -0.42 -25.82
C VAL A 134 3.45 -0.92 -24.99
N LYS A 135 3.56 -2.08 -24.36
CA LYS A 135 2.48 -2.65 -23.55
C LYS A 135 2.26 -1.87 -22.24
N ARG A 136 3.33 -1.30 -21.67
CA ARG A 136 3.27 -0.48 -20.45
C ARG A 136 2.67 0.91 -20.69
N ASN A 137 2.92 1.51 -21.85
CA ASN A 137 2.52 2.88 -22.17
C ASN A 137 1.44 2.96 -23.25
N ARG A 138 0.72 1.85 -23.51
CA ARG A 138 -0.25 1.76 -24.62
C ARG A 138 -1.25 2.92 -24.59
N ASP A 139 -1.79 3.24 -23.42
CA ASP A 139 -2.79 4.29 -23.26
C ASP A 139 -2.21 5.68 -23.56
N SER A 140 -1.01 5.99 -23.06
CA SER A 140 -0.34 7.27 -23.33
C SER A 140 0.04 7.41 -24.81
N ILE A 141 0.47 6.33 -25.45
CA ILE A 141 0.78 6.32 -26.89
C ILE A 141 -0.50 6.56 -27.71
N LEU A 142 -1.59 5.87 -27.36
CA LEU A 142 -2.87 6.00 -28.04
C LEU A 142 -3.43 7.42 -27.91
N LEU A 143 -3.32 8.00 -26.72
CA LEU A 143 -3.75 9.36 -26.46
C LEU A 143 -2.92 10.38 -27.24
N ALA A 144 -1.60 10.20 -27.30
CA ALA A 144 -0.71 11.04 -28.11
C ALA A 144 -1.06 10.98 -29.62
N ILE A 145 -1.37 9.79 -30.14
CA ILE A 145 -1.79 9.61 -31.54
C ILE A 145 -3.12 10.34 -31.81
N ILE A 146 -4.11 10.20 -30.92
CA ILE A 146 -5.40 10.90 -31.05
C ILE A 146 -5.20 12.41 -31.02
N SER A 147 -4.40 12.92 -30.07
CA SER A 147 -4.08 14.35 -29.98
C SER A 147 -3.38 14.87 -31.23
N ALA A 148 -2.43 14.10 -31.79
CA ALA A 148 -1.74 14.45 -33.02
C ALA A 148 -2.69 14.49 -34.23
N LEU A 149 -3.62 13.53 -34.35
CA LEU A 149 -4.61 13.51 -35.42
C LEU A 149 -5.57 14.70 -35.36
N ILE A 150 -6.08 15.03 -34.18
CA ILE A 150 -6.95 16.20 -33.97
C ILE A 150 -6.19 17.48 -34.31
N GLY A 151 -4.94 17.62 -33.84
CA GLY A 151 -4.10 18.77 -34.15
C GLY A 151 -3.83 18.93 -35.64
N ALA A 152 -3.56 17.82 -36.35
CA ALA A 152 -3.35 17.81 -37.79
C ALA A 152 -4.61 18.21 -38.56
N LEU A 153 -5.79 17.67 -38.18
CA LEU A 153 -7.07 18.03 -38.79
C LEU A 153 -7.39 19.52 -38.59
N LEU A 154 -7.24 20.05 -37.37
CA LEU A 154 -7.44 21.47 -37.10
C LEU A 154 -6.52 22.35 -37.94
N THR A 155 -5.23 21.98 -38.04
CA THR A 155 -4.25 22.71 -38.84
C THR A 155 -4.58 22.69 -40.33
N TYR A 156 -5.11 21.57 -40.83
CA TYR A 156 -5.54 21.44 -42.22
C TYR A 156 -6.79 22.29 -42.53
N PHE A 157 -7.75 22.38 -41.62
CA PHE A 157 -8.97 23.20 -41.81
C PHE A 157 -8.75 24.71 -41.62
N LEU A 158 -7.75 25.11 -40.84
CA LEU A 158 -7.40 26.53 -40.61
C LEU A 158 -6.49 27.13 -41.70
N LYS A 159 -6.03 26.31 -42.65
CA LYS A 159 -5.16 26.71 -43.75
C LYS A 159 -5.91 26.66 -45.06
#